data_AF-A0A062VCF2-F1
#
_entry.id   AF-A0A062VCF2-F1
#
_cell.length_a   1.000
_cell.length_b   1.000
_cell.length_c   1.000
_cell.angle_alpha   90.00
_cell.angle_beta   90.00
_cell.angle_gamma   90.00
#
_symmetry.space_group_name_H-M   'P 1'
#
loop_
_entity.id
_entity.type
_entity.pdbx_description
1 polymer ?
#
loop_
_entity_poly.entity_id
_entity_poly.type
_entity_poly.pdbx_seq_one_letter_code
_entity_poly.pdbx_strand_id
1 'polypeptide(L)'
;MAGKLPQALSVPALQEEISMKHLRYWPLFAFALLAACSPGPEETLAALPQDERMAVPETASDDLSKQEMAAQPASCADELGAEAAQVLVDQCLAISPATRPPCNAQNSCDMIRDEIRRGCGFGDEGGNPAFCSEYQ
;
A
#
# COMPACT_ATOMS: atom_id res chain seq x y z
N MET A 1 14.38 -63.91 -19.12
CA MET A 1 15.45 -63.39 -18.25
C MET A 1 14.81 -62.34 -17.36
N ALA A 2 14.73 -62.61 -16.07
CA ALA A 2 14.04 -61.79 -15.09
C ALA A 2 14.93 -60.59 -14.68
N GLY A 3 14.39 -59.37 -14.79
CA GLY A 3 14.96 -58.16 -14.19
C GLY A 3 13.92 -57.57 -13.25
N LYS A 4 14.19 -57.65 -11.95
CA LYS A 4 13.36 -57.25 -10.83
C LYS A 4 13.20 -55.71 -10.80
N LEU A 5 11.98 -55.19 -10.63
CA LEU A 5 11.78 -53.94 -9.86
C LEU A 5 12.10 -54.25 -8.38
N PRO A 6 12.55 -53.27 -7.58
CA PRO A 6 11.56 -52.73 -6.64
C PRO A 6 11.77 -51.27 -6.16
N GLN A 7 10.69 -50.80 -5.53
CA GLN A 7 10.55 -49.77 -4.50
C GLN A 7 10.65 -48.27 -4.84
N ALA A 8 9.45 -47.69 -4.83
CA ALA A 8 9.10 -46.44 -4.17
C ALA A 8 10.09 -45.98 -3.08
N LEU A 9 10.55 -44.74 -3.20
CA LEU A 9 10.98 -43.94 -2.07
C LEU A 9 10.20 -42.63 -2.06
N SER A 10 9.56 -42.46 -0.92
CA SER A 10 8.54 -41.50 -0.58
C SER A 10 9.11 -40.09 -0.44
N VAL A 11 8.32 -39.11 -0.86
CA VAL A 11 8.47 -37.69 -0.51
C VAL A 11 8.40 -37.58 1.03
N PRO A 12 9.41 -37.03 1.73
CA PRO A 12 9.24 -36.71 3.13
C PRO A 12 8.37 -35.45 3.23
N ALA A 13 7.13 -35.66 3.68
CA ALA A 13 6.34 -34.66 4.35
C ALA A 13 7.12 -34.15 5.57
N LEU A 14 7.54 -32.89 5.53
CA LEU A 14 7.89 -32.08 6.70
C LEU A 14 7.20 -30.71 6.58
N GLN A 15 5.90 -30.75 6.28
CA GLN A 15 4.92 -29.83 6.85
C GLN A 15 4.29 -30.56 8.03
N GLU A 16 3.95 -29.82 9.09
CA GLU A 16 3.45 -30.28 10.40
C GLU A 16 4.55 -30.66 11.41
N GLU A 17 5.10 -29.63 12.07
CA GLU A 17 5.46 -29.62 13.51
C GLU A 17 5.94 -28.20 13.92
N ILE A 18 5.34 -27.11 13.41
CA ILE A 18 5.56 -25.72 13.88
C ILE A 18 4.23 -25.11 14.36
N SER A 19 3.38 -25.93 14.96
CA SER A 19 2.08 -25.53 15.48
C SER A 19 1.90 -26.17 16.86
N MET A 20 2.44 -25.53 17.90
CA MET A 20 1.94 -25.56 19.30
C MET A 20 2.96 -25.17 20.37
N LYS A 21 4.26 -25.04 20.08
CA LYS A 21 5.25 -24.60 21.10
C LYS A 21 5.49 -23.09 21.17
N HIS A 22 5.26 -22.34 20.08
CA HIS A 22 5.45 -20.88 20.09
C HIS A 22 4.33 -20.09 20.78
N LEU A 23 3.16 -20.70 21.01
CA LEU A 23 2.01 -20.03 21.64
C LEU A 23 2.13 -19.91 23.17
N ARG A 24 3.13 -20.53 23.79
CA ARG A 24 3.40 -20.45 25.25
C ARG A 24 4.67 -19.69 25.64
N TYR A 25 5.50 -19.29 24.68
CA TYR A 25 6.79 -18.65 24.95
C TYR A 25 6.95 -17.25 24.35
N TRP A 26 5.94 -16.72 23.64
CA TRP A 26 5.98 -15.36 23.09
C TRP A 26 5.91 -14.21 24.13
N PRO A 27 5.23 -14.29 25.29
CA PRO A 27 5.15 -13.12 26.18
C PRO A 27 6.41 -12.89 27.02
N LEU A 28 7.44 -13.74 26.91
CA LEU A 28 8.73 -13.60 27.62
C LEU A 28 9.90 -13.17 26.73
N PHE A 29 9.70 -12.94 25.42
CA PHE A 29 10.60 -12.07 24.65
C PHE A 29 10.19 -10.61 24.91
N ALA A 30 10.44 -10.23 26.17
CA ALA A 30 10.37 -8.89 26.70
C ALA A 30 11.06 -7.90 25.74
N PHE A 31 10.40 -6.79 25.40
CA PHE A 31 10.47 -5.59 26.24
C PHE A 31 11.93 -5.23 26.58
N ALA A 32 12.69 -4.70 25.61
CA ALA A 32 13.99 -4.08 25.89
C ALA A 32 14.53 -3.18 24.75
N LEU A 33 13.74 -2.26 24.16
CA LEU A 33 14.30 -1.11 23.40
C LEU A 33 13.38 0.14 23.50
N LEU A 34 13.16 0.62 24.72
CA LEU A 34 12.61 1.95 25.02
C LEU A 34 13.68 2.76 25.75
N ALA A 35 14.68 3.29 25.03
CA ALA A 35 15.57 4.33 25.54
C ALA A 35 16.47 4.91 24.42
N ALA A 36 15.94 5.84 23.61
CA ALA A 36 16.71 6.95 23.02
C ALA A 36 15.83 7.81 22.10
N CYS A 37 14.99 8.68 22.67
CA CYS A 37 14.62 9.93 22.01
C CYS A 37 14.43 10.97 23.11
N SER A 38 15.51 11.68 23.44
CA SER A 38 15.48 12.82 24.36
C SER A 38 15.11 14.06 23.55
N PRO A 39 14.05 14.82 23.88
CA PRO A 39 13.89 16.17 23.37
C PRO A 39 14.94 17.07 24.05
N GLY A 40 15.77 17.72 23.23
CA GLY A 40 16.69 18.78 23.64
C GLY A 40 15.93 20.08 23.97
N PRO A 41 16.54 20.98 24.75
CA PRO A 41 15.83 22.02 25.50
C PRO A 41 15.26 23.13 24.62
N GLU A 42 14.15 23.67 25.15
CA GLU A 42 13.46 24.89 24.76
C GLU A 42 14.44 26.07 24.58
N GLU A 43 14.39 26.69 23.39
CA GLU A 43 14.78 28.08 23.22
C GLU A 43 13.52 28.90 22.98
N THR A 44 13.07 29.50 24.07
CA THR A 44 12.03 30.52 24.15
C THR A 44 12.62 31.81 23.59
N LEU A 45 12.04 32.39 22.52
CA LEU A 45 11.84 33.83 22.30
C LEU A 45 11.49 34.11 20.83
N ALA A 46 10.23 34.44 20.57
CA ALA A 46 9.83 35.68 19.88
C ALA A 46 8.31 35.68 19.65
N ALA A 47 7.59 36.32 20.56
CA ALA A 47 6.25 36.81 20.28
C ALA A 47 6.34 37.88 19.18
N LEU A 48 5.66 37.65 18.05
CA LEU A 48 5.36 38.70 17.08
C LEU A 48 3.96 39.27 17.36
N PRO A 49 3.77 40.60 17.28
CA PRO A 49 2.54 41.27 17.64
C PRO A 49 1.40 40.96 16.66
N GLN A 50 0.21 40.82 17.23
CA GLN A 50 -1.06 40.63 16.53
C GLN A 50 -1.69 42.01 16.26
N ASP A 51 -1.48 42.51 15.05
CA ASP A 51 -2.12 43.70 14.46
C ASP A 51 -2.15 43.34 12.96
N GLU A 52 -3.26 43.02 12.31
CA GLU A 52 -4.53 43.71 12.22
C GLU A 52 -5.67 42.71 11.99
N ARG A 53 -6.75 42.82 12.78
CA ARG A 53 -8.03 42.16 12.49
C ARG A 53 -8.79 43.03 11.50
N MET A 54 -8.69 42.73 10.21
CA MET A 54 -9.65 43.24 9.23
C MET A 54 -10.93 42.41 9.33
N ALA A 55 -11.99 43.00 9.86
CA ALA A 55 -13.32 42.41 9.86
C ALA A 55 -13.86 42.39 8.42
N VAL A 56 -13.99 41.19 7.84
CA VAL A 56 -14.73 40.96 6.60
C VAL A 56 -16.17 40.60 6.98
N PRO A 57 -17.20 41.26 6.39
CA PRO A 57 -18.59 40.96 6.70
C PRO A 57 -18.96 39.56 6.23
N GLU A 58 -19.30 38.72 7.20
CA GLU A 58 -19.85 37.38 7.10
C GLU A 58 -21.27 37.46 6.51
N THR A 59 -21.40 37.46 5.18
CA THR A 59 -22.68 37.15 4.54
C THR A 59 -22.46 36.37 3.25
N ALA A 60 -23.06 35.18 3.21
CA ALA A 60 -23.23 34.27 2.08
C ALA A 60 -21.99 33.47 1.60
N SER A 61 -21.68 32.35 2.28
CA SER A 61 -20.95 31.24 1.66
C SER A 61 -21.32 29.83 2.20
N ASP A 62 -22.29 29.72 3.10
CA ASP A 62 -22.57 28.45 3.80
C ASP A 62 -23.35 27.39 3.00
N ASP A 63 -23.90 27.71 1.82
CA ASP A 63 -24.81 26.80 1.10
C ASP A 63 -24.22 26.19 -0.19
N LEU A 64 -22.93 26.39 -0.46
CA LEU A 64 -22.22 25.69 -1.55
C LEU A 64 -21.08 24.79 -1.06
N SER A 65 -20.68 24.90 0.20
CA SER A 65 -19.69 23.98 0.82
C SER A 65 -20.25 22.59 1.11
N LYS A 66 -21.56 22.40 0.91
CA LYS A 66 -22.28 21.12 0.97
C LYS A 66 -22.68 20.66 -0.42
N GLN A 67 -21.90 20.97 -1.45
CA GLN A 67 -21.98 20.22 -2.68
C GLN A 67 -21.50 18.81 -2.38
N GLU A 68 -22.47 17.91 -2.21
CA GLU A 68 -22.39 16.46 -2.43
C GLU A 68 -20.95 15.96 -2.41
N MET A 69 -20.39 15.84 -1.20
CA MET A 69 -19.18 15.05 -0.99
C MET A 69 -19.61 13.59 -1.16
N ALA A 70 -19.96 13.22 -2.41
CA ALA A 70 -20.08 11.85 -2.82
C ALA A 70 -18.79 11.20 -2.34
N ALA A 71 -18.91 10.33 -1.35
CA ALA A 71 -17.76 9.73 -0.71
C ALA A 71 -16.94 9.07 -1.82
N GLN A 72 -15.77 9.64 -2.12
CA GLN A 72 -14.87 9.01 -3.07
C GLN A 72 -14.53 7.62 -2.52
N PRO A 73 -14.48 6.59 -3.38
CA PRO A 73 -14.18 5.25 -2.92
C PRO A 73 -12.89 5.27 -2.11
N ALA A 74 -12.93 4.71 -0.89
CA ALA A 74 -11.80 4.76 0.02
C ALA A 74 -10.61 3.93 -0.49
N SER A 75 -10.89 2.94 -1.34
CA SER A 75 -9.90 2.07 -1.95
C SER A 75 -10.33 1.60 -3.33
N CYS A 76 -9.38 1.05 -4.10
CA CYS A 76 -9.67 0.49 -5.40
C CYS A 76 -10.57 -0.76 -5.31
N ALA A 77 -10.46 -1.51 -4.21
CA ALA A 77 -11.38 -2.60 -3.91
C ALA A 77 -12.81 -2.09 -3.66
N ASP A 78 -12.99 -0.91 -3.07
CA ASP A 78 -14.32 -0.29 -2.89
C ASP A 78 -14.87 0.28 -4.22
N GLU A 79 -14.01 0.75 -5.12
CA GLU A 79 -14.40 1.30 -6.44
C GLU A 79 -14.80 0.21 -7.43
N LEU A 80 -13.97 -0.83 -7.59
CA LEU A 80 -14.11 -1.83 -8.66
C LEU A 80 -14.56 -3.22 -8.15
N GLY A 81 -14.53 -3.44 -6.84
CA GLY A 81 -14.58 -4.78 -6.25
C GLY A 81 -13.21 -5.45 -6.20
N ALA A 82 -13.06 -6.42 -5.29
CA ALA A 82 -11.77 -7.04 -4.97
C ALA A 82 -11.10 -7.72 -6.18
N GLU A 83 -11.87 -8.44 -7.01
CA GLU A 83 -11.32 -9.18 -8.15
C GLU A 83 -10.75 -8.24 -9.22
N ALA A 84 -11.51 -7.22 -9.61
CA ALA A 84 -11.07 -6.23 -10.59
C ALA A 84 -9.91 -5.37 -10.06
N ALA A 85 -9.95 -4.99 -8.77
CA ALA A 85 -8.84 -4.28 -8.15
C ALA A 85 -7.55 -5.13 -8.14
N GLN A 86 -7.65 -6.44 -7.91
CA GLN A 86 -6.49 -7.33 -7.95
C GLN A 86 -5.89 -7.41 -9.36
N VAL A 87 -6.72 -7.49 -10.40
CA VAL A 87 -6.24 -7.44 -11.79
C VAL A 87 -5.45 -6.15 -12.07
N LEU A 88 -5.89 -5.02 -11.49
CA LEU A 88 -5.17 -3.76 -11.60
C LEU A 88 -3.84 -3.77 -10.83
N VAL A 89 -3.83 -4.33 -9.62
CA VAL A 89 -2.61 -4.50 -8.80
C VAL A 89 -1.59 -5.37 -9.52
N ASP A 90 -2.01 -6.47 -10.15
CA ASP A 90 -1.12 -7.38 -10.85
C ASP A 90 -0.46 -6.70 -12.06
N GLN A 91 -1.22 -5.90 -12.82
CA GLN A 91 -0.68 -5.07 -13.91
C GLN A 91 0.34 -4.05 -13.39
N CYS A 92 0.02 -3.38 -12.29
CA CYS A 92 0.90 -2.41 -11.65
C CYS A 92 2.23 -3.05 -11.19
N LEU A 93 2.18 -4.22 -10.56
CA LEU A 93 3.37 -4.95 -10.12
C LEU A 93 4.22 -5.45 -11.30
N ALA A 94 3.58 -5.84 -12.41
CA ALA A 94 4.29 -6.32 -13.58
C ALA A 94 5.15 -5.24 -14.28
N ILE A 95 4.77 -3.97 -14.13
CA ILE A 95 5.41 -2.86 -14.85
C ILE A 95 6.15 -1.87 -13.95
N SER A 96 5.89 -1.85 -12.64
CA SER A 96 6.56 -0.90 -11.76
C SER A 96 8.04 -1.28 -11.55
N PRO A 97 8.99 -0.37 -11.82
CA PRO A 97 10.40 -0.61 -11.53
C PRO A 97 10.77 -0.40 -10.04
N ALA A 98 9.82 0.05 -9.21
CA ALA A 98 10.09 0.35 -7.82
C ALA A 98 10.14 -0.91 -6.95
N THR A 99 10.99 -0.90 -5.91
CA THR A 99 11.09 -2.02 -4.95
C THR A 99 9.93 -2.08 -3.96
N ARG A 100 9.18 -0.98 -3.82
CA ARG A 100 7.95 -0.86 -3.01
C ARG A 100 6.97 0.09 -3.69
N PRO A 101 6.32 -0.32 -4.79
CA PRO A 101 5.39 0.53 -5.48
C PRO A 101 4.05 0.66 -4.73
N PRO A 102 3.23 1.67 -5.03
CA PRO A 102 1.90 1.83 -4.47
C PRO A 102 0.86 0.84 -5.06
N CYS A 103 1.28 -0.32 -5.56
CA CYS A 103 0.40 -1.35 -6.13
C CYS A 103 -0.29 -2.14 -5.00
N ASN A 104 -1.40 -1.63 -4.48
CA ASN A 104 -2.18 -2.27 -3.43
C ASN A 104 -3.66 -1.91 -3.60
N ALA A 105 -4.55 -2.89 -3.55
CA ALA A 105 -6.00 -2.69 -3.72
C ALA A 105 -6.63 -1.77 -2.65
N GLN A 106 -5.95 -1.57 -1.52
CA GLN A 106 -6.34 -0.61 -0.48
C GLN A 106 -6.01 0.85 -0.83
N ASN A 107 -5.16 1.10 -1.83
CA ASN A 107 -4.94 2.43 -2.39
C ASN A 107 -6.06 2.78 -3.39
N SER A 108 -6.19 4.05 -3.77
CA SER A 108 -7.16 4.46 -4.80
C SER A 108 -6.81 3.86 -6.16
N CYS A 109 -7.83 3.57 -6.99
CA CYS A 109 -7.55 3.03 -8.32
C CYS A 109 -6.74 4.02 -9.16
N ASP A 110 -6.97 5.33 -9.03
CA ASP A 110 -6.22 6.35 -9.77
C ASP A 110 -4.73 6.30 -9.46
N MET A 111 -4.34 6.11 -8.19
CA MET A 111 -2.93 5.97 -7.82
C MET A 111 -2.30 4.72 -8.47
N ILE A 112 -3.02 3.61 -8.54
CA ILE A 112 -2.54 2.38 -9.17
C ILE A 112 -2.45 2.56 -10.69
N ARG A 113 -3.46 3.17 -11.32
CA ARG A 113 -3.50 3.49 -12.76
C ARG A 113 -2.37 4.43 -13.17
N ASP A 114 -2.06 5.42 -12.34
CA ASP A 114 -0.99 6.37 -12.58
C ASP A 114 0.39 5.69 -12.55
N GLU A 115 0.61 4.76 -11.61
CA GLU A 115 1.85 3.99 -11.58
C GLU A 115 1.95 3.02 -12.77
N ILE A 116 0.83 2.44 -13.23
CA ILE A 116 0.81 1.65 -14.47
C ILE A 116 1.22 2.52 -15.66
N ARG A 117 0.61 3.70 -15.82
CA ARG A 117 0.93 4.65 -16.89
C ARG A 117 2.41 5.04 -16.85
N ARG A 118 2.94 5.37 -15.67
CA ARG A 118 4.35 5.69 -15.47
C ARG A 118 5.26 4.53 -15.86
N GLY A 119 4.91 3.32 -15.42
CA GLY A 119 5.62 2.07 -15.76
C GLY A 119 5.66 1.82 -17.27
N CYS A 120 4.51 1.91 -17.93
CA CYS A 120 4.38 1.75 -19.38
C CYS A 120 5.19 2.82 -20.14
N GLY A 121 5.43 4.00 -19.57
CA GLY A 121 6.26 5.03 -20.18
C GLY A 121 7.78 4.75 -20.18
N PHE A 122 8.26 3.72 -19.48
CA PHE A 122 9.70 3.41 -19.40
C PHE A 122 10.21 2.45 -20.49
N GLY A 123 9.34 1.68 -21.14
CA GLY A 123 9.73 0.74 -22.18
C GLY A 123 9.88 1.39 -23.55
N ASP A 124 10.78 0.85 -24.38
CA ASP A 124 10.75 1.08 -25.83
C ASP A 124 9.44 0.47 -26.36
N GLU A 125 8.74 1.13 -27.31
CA GLU A 125 7.36 0.80 -27.75
C GLU A 125 7.09 -0.69 -28.11
N GLY A 126 8.14 -1.50 -28.33
CA GLY A 126 8.04 -2.94 -28.62
C GLY A 126 8.18 -3.91 -27.42
N GLY A 127 8.49 -3.42 -26.21
CA GLY A 127 8.74 -4.26 -25.03
C GLY A 127 7.61 -4.28 -23.99
N ASN A 128 6.61 -3.41 -24.13
CA ASN A 128 5.57 -3.28 -23.13
C ASN A 128 4.54 -4.41 -23.18
N PRO A 129 3.99 -4.82 -22.02
CA PRO A 129 2.82 -5.70 -21.97
C PRO A 129 1.63 -5.14 -22.76
N ALA A 130 0.78 -6.03 -23.29
CA ALA A 130 -0.37 -5.63 -24.12
C ALA A 130 -1.31 -4.64 -23.42
N PHE A 131 -1.49 -4.77 -22.10
CA PHE A 131 -2.36 -3.87 -21.33
C PHE A 131 -1.87 -2.43 -21.34
N CYS A 132 -0.60 -2.15 -21.61
CA CYS A 132 -0.09 -0.78 -21.70
C CYS A 132 -0.75 0.03 -22.82
N SER A 133 -1.40 -0.60 -23.81
CA SER A 133 -2.20 0.12 -24.81
C SER A 133 -3.39 0.87 -24.24
N GLU A 134 -3.90 0.45 -23.07
CA GLU A 134 -5.03 1.10 -22.38
C GLU A 134 -4.57 2.30 -21.51
N TYR A 135 -3.26 2.49 -21.33
CA TYR A 135 -2.68 3.49 -20.42
C TYR A 135 -1.78 4.53 -21.13
N GLN A 136 -1.77 4.55 -22.46
CA GLN A 136 -1.01 5.53 -23.26
C GLN A 136 -1.66 6.91 -23.30
#